data_AF-A0A835GGI4-F1
#
_entry.id   AF-A0A835GGI4-F1
#
_cell.length_a   1.000
_cell.length_b   1.000
_cell.length_c   1.000
_cell.angle_alpha   90.00
_cell.angle_beta   90.00
_cell.angle_gamma   90.00
#
_symmetry.space_group_name_H-M   'P 1'
#
loop_
_entity.id
_entity.type
_entity.pdbx_description
1 polymer ?
#
loop_
_entity_poly.entity_id
_entity_poly.type
_entity_poly.pdbx_seq_one_letter_code
_entity_poly.pdbx_strand_id
1 'polypeptide(L)'
;MKYFSLIISLVPANEVLPSPPFFMDEMSNKVVGRVGPYHDGDTLVLRCLVIGGRPPPRISWYSGDTLVDASDGDSEIPAVRENELYLPLTRDNAAALSCRASNTHLAPPIIASLEIELYLPAFNVSIHWVRGTVGDALRAGSVALAQCTARGSYPQPELSWWLDHKHLTHHSNQTWFNSSLTAISYLELSPAVGDNGATLACVATNPVMAPNRGSKADVITLNVTYSPMVDVIKLGDGNLNDVVELDSLQLECDVRANPPVEQFTWYFNDIEIRPGGIWGDATSSHQLLVEETTRAHAGRYACAARNAIGETRSETIVITVFYPPECTGHGIRLVRETMHCIVKALPAPDTYFWHLQPAGFEVQHLTTGSPILPLDQITGPLAETLKASCEASNGVASQEEPCDRIFGFEHLRPPQPQLCDITYEFGEFQMRCIPVLERRASMGFGSGRALAAGGPGSGAPSSALAGGLAVRAGLGAVRRGDEAGARACNRYGCSAPLLLRPTDTLLHAADPPWWHFFLDRDVGISLGAMVLVAVFIISSVLVIRLARRPRSKPQPVIQVLQLDDVARNYLDNIGEHKVHASCSLRSCSSGYSDASGESAPPVERRRKPAWDRWEPPPPDVTLTLHRESAV
;
A
#
# COMPACT_ATOMS: atom_id res chain seq x y z
N MET A 1 62.23 -71.06 -85.62
CA MET A 1 62.72 -70.01 -84.71
C MET A 1 61.60 -69.77 -83.70
N LYS A 2 61.66 -70.22 -82.44
CA LYS A 2 62.50 -69.72 -81.33
C LYS A 2 62.32 -68.22 -81.07
N TYR A 3 61.32 -67.87 -80.25
CA TYR A 3 61.31 -66.70 -79.35
C TYR A 3 60.56 -67.02 -78.04
N PHE A 4 60.84 -68.18 -77.45
CA PHE A 4 60.64 -68.36 -76.01
C PHE A 4 61.78 -67.61 -75.32
N SER A 5 61.49 -66.47 -74.71
CA SER A 5 62.48 -65.72 -73.94
C SER A 5 62.67 -66.40 -72.58
N LEU A 6 63.63 -67.33 -72.49
CA LEU A 6 64.13 -67.78 -71.20
C LEU A 6 64.81 -66.59 -70.53
N ILE A 7 64.21 -66.08 -69.46
CA ILE A 7 64.96 -65.38 -68.43
C ILE A 7 65.88 -66.45 -67.82
N ILE A 8 67.16 -66.40 -68.18
CA ILE A 8 68.17 -67.29 -67.61
C ILE A 8 68.30 -66.92 -66.14
N SER A 9 68.00 -67.87 -65.26
CA SER A 9 68.25 -67.72 -63.83
C SER A 9 69.73 -67.48 -63.60
N LEU A 10 70.08 -66.34 -63.03
CA LEU A 10 71.45 -66.04 -62.58
C LEU A 10 71.79 -66.74 -61.25
N VAL A 11 70.80 -67.39 -60.62
CA VAL A 11 70.95 -68.16 -59.38
C VAL A 11 71.71 -69.47 -59.67
N PRO A 12 72.85 -69.75 -59.01
CA PRO A 12 73.62 -70.98 -59.17
C PRO A 12 72.80 -72.24 -58.90
N ALA A 13 73.20 -73.37 -59.50
CA ALA A 13 72.52 -74.67 -59.34
C ALA A 13 72.54 -75.28 -57.91
N ASN A 14 73.09 -74.56 -56.93
CA ASN A 14 73.11 -74.92 -55.50
C ASN A 14 72.33 -73.92 -54.63
N GLU A 15 71.84 -72.82 -55.21
CA GLU A 15 70.97 -71.84 -54.56
C GLU A 15 69.50 -72.09 -54.95
N VAL A 16 68.59 -71.90 -54.01
CA VAL A 16 67.15 -72.12 -54.18
C VAL A 16 66.43 -70.95 -53.53
N LEU A 17 65.52 -70.29 -54.24
CA LEU A 17 64.73 -69.20 -53.66
C LEU A 17 63.70 -69.72 -52.63
N PRO A 18 63.38 -68.94 -51.58
CA PRO A 18 62.39 -69.33 -50.59
C PRO A 18 60.94 -69.20 -51.10
N SER A 19 59.96 -69.58 -50.28
CA SER A 19 58.54 -69.27 -50.52
C SER A 19 58.28 -67.75 -50.49
N PRO A 20 57.14 -67.30 -51.06
CA PRO A 20 56.54 -66.03 -50.66
C PRO A 20 56.37 -65.98 -49.12
N PRO A 21 56.66 -64.85 -48.47
CA PRO A 21 56.38 -64.69 -47.05
C PRO A 21 54.87 -64.69 -46.76
N PHE A 22 54.50 -65.08 -45.54
CA PHE A 22 53.12 -64.93 -45.06
C PHE A 22 53.08 -64.44 -43.62
N PHE A 23 51.99 -63.76 -43.27
CA PHE A 23 51.80 -63.14 -41.97
C PHE A 23 50.94 -64.00 -41.05
N MET A 24 51.31 -64.04 -39.77
CA MET A 24 50.52 -64.61 -38.69
C MET A 24 50.35 -63.55 -37.59
N ASP A 25 49.16 -63.49 -36.98
CA ASP A 25 48.90 -62.63 -35.81
C ASP A 25 49.41 -63.27 -34.50
N GLU A 26 49.28 -62.56 -33.39
CA GLU A 26 49.60 -63.05 -32.03
C GLU A 26 48.83 -64.33 -31.63
N MET A 27 47.66 -64.56 -32.23
CA MET A 27 46.81 -65.73 -32.03
C MET A 27 47.13 -66.88 -33.01
N SER A 28 48.17 -66.73 -33.84
CA SER A 28 48.59 -67.67 -34.89
C SER A 28 47.53 -67.94 -35.99
N ASN A 29 46.67 -66.96 -36.29
CA ASN A 29 45.86 -66.96 -37.51
C ASN A 29 46.63 -66.34 -38.67
N LYS A 30 46.43 -66.86 -39.89
CA LYS A 30 47.05 -66.31 -41.09
C LYS A 30 46.35 -65.02 -41.54
N VAL A 31 47.10 -63.92 -41.60
CA VAL A 31 46.61 -62.60 -42.02
C VAL A 31 46.91 -62.35 -43.50
N VAL A 32 45.98 -61.72 -44.23
CA VAL A 32 46.09 -61.44 -45.66
C VAL A 32 45.50 -60.07 -46.00
N GLY A 33 46.27 -59.22 -46.70
CA GLY A 33 45.81 -57.94 -47.25
C GLY A 33 45.78 -56.80 -46.21
N ARG A 34 45.04 -56.97 -45.12
CA ARG A 34 44.85 -55.95 -44.07
C ARG A 34 44.88 -56.55 -42.66
N VAL A 35 45.31 -55.78 -41.68
CA VAL A 35 45.29 -56.11 -40.24
C VAL A 35 44.74 -54.95 -39.40
N GLY A 36 43.95 -55.26 -38.37
CA GLY A 36 43.30 -54.29 -37.49
C GLY A 36 41.82 -54.63 -37.21
N PRO A 37 41.03 -53.69 -36.67
CA PRO A 37 41.40 -52.31 -36.40
C PRO A 37 42.23 -52.12 -35.11
N TYR A 38 43.12 -51.13 -35.14
CA TYR A 38 43.94 -50.67 -33.99
C TYR A 38 43.63 -49.20 -33.65
N HIS A 39 44.18 -48.70 -32.55
CA HIS A 39 44.13 -47.29 -32.13
C HIS A 39 45.55 -46.72 -31.96
N ASP A 40 45.66 -45.38 -31.95
CA ASP A 40 46.93 -44.67 -31.71
C ASP A 40 47.55 -45.10 -30.36
N GLY A 41 48.76 -45.68 -30.40
CA GLY A 41 49.45 -46.27 -29.24
C GLY A 41 49.24 -47.77 -29.01
N ASP A 42 48.35 -48.45 -29.75
CA ASP A 42 48.24 -49.91 -29.68
C ASP A 42 49.50 -50.58 -30.30
N THR A 43 49.96 -51.70 -29.73
CA THR A 43 51.13 -52.42 -30.24
C THR A 43 50.72 -53.50 -31.24
N LEU A 44 51.16 -53.37 -32.48
CA LEU A 44 51.06 -54.40 -33.50
C LEU A 44 52.08 -55.51 -33.23
N VAL A 45 51.60 -56.75 -33.11
CA VAL A 45 52.41 -57.96 -33.05
C VAL A 45 52.14 -58.80 -34.30
N LEU A 46 53.16 -59.02 -35.12
CA LEU A 46 53.06 -59.81 -36.36
C LEU A 46 54.28 -60.69 -36.55
N ARG A 47 54.03 -61.95 -36.93
CA ARG A 47 55.08 -62.88 -37.36
C ARG A 47 55.09 -62.96 -38.88
N CYS A 48 56.23 -62.70 -39.50
CA CYS A 48 56.47 -63.03 -40.90
C CYS A 48 57.20 -64.37 -40.99
N LEU A 49 56.59 -65.35 -41.68
CA LEU A 49 57.16 -66.69 -41.86
C LEU A 49 57.50 -66.95 -43.32
N VAL A 50 58.60 -67.67 -43.55
CA VAL A 50 59.16 -68.00 -44.86
C VAL A 50 59.63 -69.45 -44.86
N ILE A 51 59.29 -70.22 -45.90
CA ILE A 51 59.59 -71.65 -45.99
C ILE A 51 60.69 -71.90 -47.03
N GLY A 52 61.69 -72.69 -46.65
CA GLY A 52 62.79 -73.13 -47.51
C GLY A 52 63.82 -72.03 -47.80
N GLY A 53 64.42 -72.11 -48.98
CA GLY A 53 65.59 -71.31 -49.37
C GLY A 53 66.92 -72.05 -49.13
N ARG A 54 67.87 -71.89 -50.06
CA ARG A 54 69.28 -72.30 -49.91
C ARG A 54 70.17 -71.19 -50.47
N PRO A 55 71.08 -70.57 -49.69
CA PRO A 55 71.18 -70.68 -48.22
C PRO A 55 69.87 -70.22 -47.52
N PRO A 56 69.75 -70.38 -46.19
CA PRO A 56 68.57 -69.91 -45.46
C PRO A 56 68.33 -68.40 -45.67
N PRO A 57 67.07 -67.96 -45.84
CA PRO A 57 66.76 -66.55 -46.08
C PRO A 57 66.85 -65.72 -44.80
N ARG A 58 67.35 -64.49 -44.96
CA ARG A 58 67.16 -63.41 -43.99
C ARG A 58 65.78 -62.81 -44.19
N ILE A 59 65.07 -62.57 -43.08
CA ILE A 59 63.78 -61.88 -43.04
C ILE A 59 64.02 -60.47 -42.50
N SER A 60 63.26 -59.51 -43.01
CA SER A 60 63.36 -58.09 -42.63
C SER A 60 62.04 -57.36 -42.89
N TRP A 61 61.67 -56.46 -41.98
CA TRP A 61 60.45 -55.66 -42.05
C TRP A 61 60.73 -54.25 -42.55
N TYR A 62 59.87 -53.76 -43.43
CA TYR A 62 60.00 -52.45 -44.07
C TYR A 62 58.67 -51.70 -44.13
N SER A 63 58.67 -50.40 -43.81
CA SER A 63 57.53 -49.49 -44.03
C SER A 63 57.84 -48.58 -45.21
N GLY A 64 57.14 -48.79 -46.33
CA GLY A 64 57.65 -48.34 -47.63
C GLY A 64 59.04 -48.92 -47.89
N ASP A 65 60.07 -48.07 -47.97
CA ASP A 65 61.49 -48.44 -48.09
C ASP A 65 62.33 -48.22 -46.81
N THR A 66 61.75 -47.74 -45.70
CA THR A 66 62.49 -47.67 -44.44
C THR A 66 62.56 -49.05 -43.79
N LEU A 67 63.74 -49.45 -43.33
CA LEU A 67 63.91 -50.67 -42.55
C LEU A 67 63.35 -50.45 -41.13
N VAL A 68 62.40 -51.28 -40.73
CA VAL A 68 61.74 -51.23 -39.40
C VAL A 68 62.41 -52.20 -38.44
N ASP A 69 62.68 -53.43 -38.90
CA ASP A 69 63.45 -54.43 -38.15
C ASP A 69 64.19 -55.40 -39.11
N ALA A 70 65.32 -55.95 -38.63
CA ALA A 70 66.12 -56.97 -39.31
C ALA A 70 66.60 -58.07 -38.35
N SER A 71 65.85 -58.33 -37.27
CA SER A 71 66.16 -59.38 -36.30
C SER A 71 66.06 -60.77 -36.95
N ASP A 72 67.03 -61.64 -36.66
CA ASP A 72 67.18 -62.95 -37.33
C ASP A 72 66.63 -64.06 -36.43
N GLY A 73 65.45 -64.58 -36.76
CA GLY A 73 64.79 -65.66 -36.03
C GLY A 73 64.91 -67.01 -36.74
N ASP A 74 65.46 -68.00 -36.03
CA ASP A 74 65.29 -69.41 -36.37
C ASP A 74 63.97 -69.92 -35.76
N SER A 75 63.10 -70.49 -36.60
CA SER A 75 61.85 -71.11 -36.16
C SER A 75 62.13 -72.45 -35.47
N GLU A 76 61.27 -72.87 -34.55
CA GLU A 76 61.28 -74.25 -34.03
C GLU A 76 61.01 -75.29 -35.15
N ILE A 77 60.42 -74.88 -36.27
CA ILE A 77 60.10 -75.74 -37.41
C ILE A 77 61.28 -75.79 -38.40
N PRO A 78 61.87 -76.98 -38.66
CA PRO A 78 62.99 -77.12 -39.59
C PRO A 78 62.69 -76.58 -40.99
N ALA A 79 63.64 -75.81 -41.54
CA ALA A 79 63.53 -75.10 -42.82
C ALA A 79 62.40 -74.04 -42.91
N VAL A 80 61.92 -73.54 -41.75
CA VAL A 80 61.17 -72.28 -41.66
C VAL A 80 62.08 -71.21 -41.04
N ARG A 81 62.00 -69.99 -41.58
CA ARG A 81 62.54 -68.77 -40.96
C ARG A 81 61.38 -67.92 -40.50
N GLU A 82 61.54 -67.23 -39.37
CA GLU A 82 60.52 -66.32 -38.85
C GLU A 82 61.13 -65.04 -38.29
N ASN A 83 60.33 -63.98 -38.25
CA ASN A 83 60.63 -62.75 -37.54
C ASN A 83 59.33 -62.21 -36.94
N GLU A 84 59.33 -61.98 -35.63
CA GLU A 84 58.23 -61.38 -34.89
C GLU A 84 58.48 -59.88 -34.67
N LEU A 85 57.70 -59.04 -35.34
CA LEU A 85 57.73 -57.60 -35.19
C LEU A 85 56.80 -57.15 -34.05
N TYR A 86 57.35 -56.36 -33.13
CA TYR A 86 56.62 -55.61 -32.13
C TYR A 86 56.70 -54.12 -32.50
N LEU A 87 55.61 -53.54 -33.02
CA LEU A 87 55.57 -52.15 -33.50
C LEU A 87 54.46 -51.36 -32.78
N PRO A 88 54.79 -50.40 -31.89
CA PRO A 88 53.80 -49.45 -31.38
C PRO A 88 53.30 -48.57 -32.53
N LEU A 89 51.99 -48.62 -32.79
CA LEU A 89 51.37 -47.92 -33.90
C LEU A 89 51.15 -46.45 -33.59
N THR A 90 51.47 -45.61 -34.57
CA THR A 90 51.22 -44.18 -34.55
C THR A 90 50.65 -43.74 -35.90
N ARG A 91 50.04 -42.55 -35.92
CA ARG A 91 49.63 -41.84 -37.14
C ARG A 91 50.66 -41.86 -38.28
N ASP A 92 51.96 -41.87 -37.98
CA ASP A 92 53.03 -41.71 -38.97
C ASP A 92 53.64 -43.03 -39.46
N ASN A 93 53.39 -44.17 -38.78
CA ASN A 93 53.96 -45.47 -39.15
C ASN A 93 52.94 -46.50 -39.68
N ALA A 94 51.65 -46.30 -39.41
CA ALA A 94 50.58 -47.27 -39.68
C ALA A 94 50.01 -47.22 -41.10
N ALA A 95 50.87 -47.10 -42.13
CA ALA A 95 50.43 -47.08 -43.53
C ALA A 95 50.35 -48.50 -44.11
N ALA A 96 51.49 -49.09 -44.46
CA ALA A 96 51.58 -50.48 -44.89
C ALA A 96 52.96 -51.04 -44.55
N LEU A 97 52.99 -52.26 -44.00
CA LEU A 97 54.21 -53.01 -43.77
C LEU A 97 54.48 -53.95 -44.93
N SER A 98 55.76 -54.20 -45.19
CA SER A 98 56.23 -55.22 -46.11
C SER A 98 57.29 -56.09 -45.43
N CYS A 99 57.12 -57.40 -45.52
CA CYS A 99 58.14 -58.35 -45.13
C CYS A 99 58.94 -58.74 -46.38
N ARG A 100 60.26 -58.56 -46.33
CA ARG A 100 61.21 -58.80 -47.42
C ARG A 100 62.12 -59.96 -47.04
N ALA A 101 62.09 -61.04 -47.83
CA ALA A 101 62.90 -62.23 -47.64
C ALA A 101 63.99 -62.33 -48.71
N SER A 102 65.25 -62.49 -48.32
CA SER A 102 66.38 -62.63 -49.26
C SER A 102 67.40 -63.65 -48.80
N ASN A 103 67.89 -64.47 -49.75
CA ASN A 103 68.96 -65.43 -49.52
C ASN A 103 70.08 -65.39 -50.58
N THR A 104 70.01 -64.49 -51.55
CA THR A 104 71.04 -64.33 -52.59
C THR A 104 71.07 -62.89 -53.08
N HIS A 105 72.25 -62.44 -53.53
CA HIS A 105 72.41 -61.14 -54.18
C HIS A 105 72.05 -61.16 -55.68
N LEU A 106 71.70 -62.35 -56.21
CA LEU A 106 71.49 -62.60 -57.64
C LEU A 106 70.01 -62.53 -58.05
N ALA A 107 69.11 -62.26 -57.09
CA ALA A 107 67.68 -62.07 -57.28
C ALA A 107 67.18 -60.94 -56.35
N PRO A 108 66.09 -60.24 -56.69
CA PRO A 108 65.42 -59.33 -55.76
C PRO A 108 64.81 -60.10 -54.57
N PRO A 109 64.63 -59.46 -53.40
CA PRO A 109 63.94 -60.08 -52.27
C PRO A 109 62.49 -60.43 -52.65
N ILE A 110 61.97 -61.52 -52.10
CA ILE A 110 60.54 -61.85 -52.22
C ILE A 110 59.79 -61.05 -51.16
N ILE A 111 58.75 -60.34 -51.58
CA ILE A 111 58.03 -59.37 -50.74
C ILE A 111 56.58 -59.81 -50.56
N ALA A 112 56.10 -59.78 -49.32
CA ALA A 112 54.67 -59.74 -48.99
C ALA A 112 54.35 -58.40 -48.33
N SER A 113 53.13 -57.86 -48.53
CA SER A 113 52.71 -56.58 -47.96
C SER A 113 51.33 -56.65 -47.30
N LEU A 114 51.10 -55.74 -46.34
CA LEU A 114 49.94 -55.73 -45.46
C LEU A 114 49.56 -54.27 -45.11
N GLU A 115 48.32 -53.89 -45.35
CA GLU A 115 47.75 -52.61 -44.89
C GLU A 115 47.46 -52.67 -43.38
N ILE A 116 47.70 -51.57 -42.66
CA ILE A 116 47.32 -51.43 -41.25
C ILE A 116 46.06 -50.56 -41.16
N GLU A 117 45.03 -51.05 -40.48
CA GLU A 117 43.81 -50.29 -40.23
C GLU A 117 43.88 -49.62 -38.85
N LEU A 118 44.35 -48.37 -38.82
CA LEU A 118 44.49 -47.59 -37.59
C LEU A 118 43.34 -46.56 -37.48
N TYR A 119 42.48 -46.72 -36.47
CA TYR A 119 41.46 -45.74 -36.14
C TYR A 119 42.06 -44.56 -35.38
N LEU A 120 41.85 -43.38 -35.94
CA LEU A 120 42.47 -42.12 -35.51
C LEU A 120 41.38 -41.08 -35.22
N PRO A 121 41.46 -40.35 -34.09
CA PRO A 121 40.64 -39.16 -33.88
C PRO A 121 41.18 -38.00 -34.73
N ALA A 122 40.38 -36.94 -34.90
CA ALA A 122 40.87 -35.71 -35.53
C ALA A 122 42.02 -35.10 -34.71
N PHE A 123 43.18 -34.84 -35.34
CA PHE A 123 44.31 -34.21 -34.63
C PHE A 123 44.10 -32.70 -34.45
N ASN A 124 43.33 -32.08 -35.34
CA ASN A 124 42.96 -30.68 -35.31
C ASN A 124 41.47 -30.53 -35.66
N VAL A 125 40.81 -29.65 -34.91
CA VAL A 125 39.48 -29.08 -35.20
C VAL A 125 39.68 -27.56 -35.11
N SER A 126 38.93 -26.79 -35.90
CA SER A 126 39.02 -25.34 -35.95
C SER A 126 37.70 -24.72 -36.40
N ILE A 127 37.24 -23.68 -35.71
CA ILE A 127 36.10 -22.85 -36.07
C ILE A 127 36.61 -21.52 -36.64
N HIS A 128 36.06 -21.07 -37.77
CA HIS A 128 36.31 -19.72 -38.28
C HIS A 128 35.04 -19.08 -38.85
N TRP A 129 34.94 -17.76 -38.71
CA TRP A 129 33.83 -16.97 -39.27
C TRP A 129 34.07 -16.73 -40.76
N VAL A 130 33.07 -17.06 -41.58
CA VAL A 130 33.08 -16.86 -43.04
C VAL A 130 32.47 -15.51 -43.41
N ARG A 131 31.42 -15.09 -42.68
CA ARG A 131 30.74 -13.80 -42.80
C ARG A 131 29.91 -13.52 -41.54
N GLY A 132 29.61 -12.24 -41.30
CA GLY A 132 28.69 -11.79 -40.23
C GLY A 132 29.34 -11.21 -38.98
N THR A 133 30.68 -11.21 -38.90
CA THR A 133 31.45 -10.49 -37.87
C THR A 133 31.84 -9.08 -38.34
N VAL A 134 32.02 -8.18 -37.38
CA VAL A 134 32.59 -6.82 -37.55
C VAL A 134 33.57 -6.60 -36.41
N GLY A 135 34.87 -6.50 -36.72
CA GLY A 135 35.91 -6.39 -35.68
C GLY A 135 35.92 -7.56 -34.70
N ASP A 136 35.79 -8.78 -35.22
CA ASP A 136 35.66 -10.05 -34.49
C ASP A 136 34.45 -10.16 -33.52
N ALA A 137 33.56 -9.18 -33.50
CA ALA A 137 32.28 -9.22 -32.82
C ALA A 137 31.13 -9.61 -33.76
N LEU A 138 30.14 -10.33 -33.22
CA LEU A 138 28.84 -10.61 -33.85
C LEU A 138 27.84 -9.50 -33.50
N ARG A 139 26.77 -9.34 -34.27
CA ARG A 139 25.63 -8.48 -33.93
C ARG A 139 24.40 -9.32 -33.59
N ALA A 140 23.76 -9.04 -32.46
CA ALA A 140 22.55 -9.75 -32.03
C ALA A 140 21.45 -9.69 -33.10
N GLY A 141 20.76 -10.82 -33.29
CA GLY A 141 19.70 -10.99 -34.31
C GLY A 141 20.17 -10.99 -35.77
N SER A 142 21.47 -10.82 -36.04
CA SER A 142 22.03 -10.80 -37.40
C SER A 142 22.63 -12.17 -37.76
N VAL A 143 22.32 -12.69 -38.94
CA VAL A 143 22.82 -14.02 -39.37
C VAL A 143 24.32 -13.98 -39.65
N ALA A 144 25.08 -14.81 -38.94
CA ALA A 144 26.49 -15.07 -39.18
C ALA A 144 26.71 -16.51 -39.65
N LEU A 145 27.76 -16.73 -40.44
CA LEU A 145 28.13 -18.04 -40.98
C LEU A 145 29.48 -18.46 -40.39
N ALA A 146 29.48 -19.47 -39.53
CA ALA A 146 30.68 -20.16 -39.09
C ALA A 146 30.97 -21.37 -39.99
N GLN A 147 32.25 -21.73 -40.10
CA GLN A 147 32.71 -22.99 -40.66
C GLN A 147 33.51 -23.72 -39.59
N CYS A 148 33.28 -25.03 -39.46
CA CYS A 148 34.11 -25.93 -38.65
C CYS A 148 34.90 -26.85 -39.60
N THR A 149 36.19 -27.00 -39.36
CA THR A 149 37.11 -27.83 -40.15
C THR A 149 37.85 -28.79 -39.24
N ALA A 150 37.65 -30.10 -39.43
CA ALA A 150 38.34 -31.17 -38.70
C ALA A 150 39.27 -31.97 -39.61
N ARG A 151 40.46 -32.34 -39.13
CA ARG A 151 41.53 -32.95 -39.95
C ARG A 151 42.11 -34.22 -39.34
N GLY A 152 42.37 -35.20 -40.19
CA GLY A 152 43.09 -36.43 -39.89
C GLY A 152 42.36 -37.43 -38.99
N SER A 153 41.04 -37.38 -38.93
CA SER A 153 40.25 -38.51 -38.41
C SER A 153 40.25 -39.64 -39.44
N TYR A 154 40.33 -40.89 -38.99
CA TYR A 154 40.07 -42.06 -39.80
C TYR A 154 39.31 -43.12 -38.98
N PRO A 155 38.13 -43.60 -39.41
CA PRO A 155 37.35 -43.16 -40.59
C PRO A 155 36.82 -41.71 -40.45
N GLN A 156 35.98 -41.30 -41.41
CA GLN A 156 35.37 -39.97 -41.42
C GLN A 156 34.67 -39.65 -40.08
N PRO A 157 34.86 -38.45 -39.50
CA PRO A 157 34.19 -38.06 -38.27
C PRO A 157 32.78 -37.53 -38.55
N GLU A 158 31.94 -37.50 -37.53
CA GLU A 158 30.71 -36.72 -37.47
C GLU A 158 30.98 -35.36 -36.81
N LEU A 159 30.56 -34.26 -37.45
CA LEU A 159 30.66 -32.91 -36.93
C LEU A 159 29.34 -32.47 -36.29
N SER A 160 29.38 -32.09 -35.02
CA SER A 160 28.23 -31.55 -34.27
C SER A 160 28.53 -30.17 -33.70
N TRP A 161 27.51 -29.32 -33.67
CA TRP A 161 27.60 -27.92 -33.23
C TRP A 161 26.85 -27.72 -31.92
N TRP A 162 27.44 -26.98 -30.98
CA TRP A 162 26.89 -26.76 -29.65
C TRP A 162 27.04 -25.30 -29.24
N LEU A 163 25.99 -24.71 -28.66
CA LEU A 163 26.03 -23.41 -27.99
C LEU A 163 25.83 -23.65 -26.50
N ASP A 164 26.87 -23.47 -25.71
CA ASP A 164 27.03 -23.95 -24.34
C ASP A 164 26.66 -25.43 -24.18
N HIS A 165 25.43 -25.72 -23.76
CA HIS A 165 24.91 -27.07 -23.54
C HIS A 165 23.84 -27.48 -24.56
N LYS A 166 23.51 -26.61 -25.52
CA LYS A 166 22.44 -26.77 -26.50
C LYS A 166 23.01 -27.21 -27.85
N HIS A 167 22.69 -28.44 -28.26
CA HIS A 167 22.98 -28.93 -29.61
C HIS A 167 22.23 -28.09 -30.66
N LEU A 168 22.94 -27.66 -31.70
CA LEU A 168 22.43 -26.81 -32.78
C LEU A 168 22.12 -27.66 -34.02
N THR A 169 20.85 -27.79 -34.38
CA THR A 169 20.40 -28.58 -35.53
C THR A 169 20.36 -27.83 -36.87
N HIS A 170 20.50 -26.49 -36.86
CA HIS A 170 20.46 -25.65 -38.07
C HIS A 170 21.85 -25.45 -38.68
N HIS A 171 22.49 -26.56 -39.07
CA HIS A 171 23.81 -26.59 -39.70
C HIS A 171 23.76 -27.30 -41.06
N SER A 172 24.76 -27.08 -41.91
CA SER A 172 24.88 -27.77 -43.19
C SER A 172 25.29 -29.22 -42.99
N ASN A 173 24.77 -30.11 -43.84
CA ASN A 173 25.35 -31.44 -44.05
C ASN A 173 26.88 -31.33 -44.20
N GLN A 174 27.61 -32.21 -43.53
CA GLN A 174 29.07 -32.19 -43.59
C GLN A 174 29.58 -32.68 -44.96
N THR A 175 30.74 -32.15 -45.36
CA THR A 175 31.48 -32.56 -46.57
C THR A 175 32.78 -33.26 -46.18
N TRP A 176 33.10 -34.36 -46.85
CA TRP A 176 34.28 -35.19 -46.57
C TRP A 176 35.26 -35.20 -47.75
N PHE A 177 36.50 -34.82 -47.48
CA PHE A 177 37.60 -34.79 -48.44
C PHE A 177 38.58 -35.91 -48.10
N ASN A 178 38.34 -37.08 -48.67
CA ASN A 178 39.08 -38.31 -48.35
C ASN A 178 40.60 -38.18 -48.60
N SER A 179 41.01 -37.48 -49.67
CA SER A 179 42.42 -37.28 -50.04
C SER A 179 43.22 -36.40 -49.06
N SER A 180 42.55 -35.65 -48.18
CA SER A 180 43.17 -34.83 -47.14
C SER A 180 42.66 -35.16 -45.73
N LEU A 181 41.92 -36.28 -45.59
CA LEU A 181 41.22 -36.71 -44.38
C LEU A 181 40.53 -35.55 -43.63
N THR A 182 39.85 -34.67 -44.37
CA THR A 182 39.28 -33.42 -43.85
C THR A 182 37.76 -33.42 -43.93
N ALA A 183 37.09 -33.15 -42.80
CA ALA A 183 35.65 -32.91 -42.72
C ALA A 183 35.36 -31.42 -42.54
N ILE A 184 34.32 -30.90 -43.21
CA ILE A 184 33.88 -29.50 -43.10
C ILE A 184 32.36 -29.42 -42.95
N SER A 185 31.88 -28.63 -41.99
CA SER A 185 30.46 -28.26 -41.80
C SER A 185 30.35 -26.75 -41.62
N TYR A 186 29.19 -26.17 -41.98
CA TYR A 186 28.87 -24.76 -41.81
C TYR A 186 27.67 -24.59 -40.87
N LEU A 187 27.66 -23.52 -40.08
CA LEU A 187 26.57 -23.16 -39.17
C LEU A 187 26.08 -21.75 -39.49
N GLU A 188 24.77 -21.60 -39.74
CA GLU A 188 24.13 -20.28 -39.77
C GLU A 188 23.58 -19.97 -38.37
N LEU A 189 24.29 -19.11 -37.65
CA LEU A 189 23.98 -18.69 -36.29
C LEU A 189 23.30 -17.32 -36.32
N SER A 190 22.19 -17.17 -35.58
CA SER A 190 21.55 -15.89 -35.30
C SER A 190 21.62 -15.65 -33.78
N PRO A 191 22.69 -15.03 -33.27
CA PRO A 191 22.93 -14.96 -31.82
C PRO A 191 21.93 -14.03 -31.13
N ALA A 192 21.44 -14.44 -29.97
CA ALA A 192 20.64 -13.61 -29.08
C ALA A 192 21.53 -12.72 -28.20
N VAL A 193 20.93 -11.72 -27.54
CA VAL A 193 21.64 -10.84 -26.59
C VAL A 193 22.19 -11.63 -25.39
N GLY A 194 21.48 -12.67 -24.97
CA GLY A 194 21.94 -13.60 -23.91
C GLY A 194 23.11 -14.50 -24.31
N ASP A 195 23.44 -14.59 -25.60
CA ASP A 195 24.55 -15.42 -26.09
C ASP A 195 25.91 -14.68 -25.99
N ASN A 196 25.94 -13.46 -25.45
CA ASN A 196 27.19 -12.71 -25.24
C ASN A 196 28.00 -13.35 -24.09
N GLY A 197 29.19 -13.87 -24.42
CA GLY A 197 30.01 -14.68 -23.50
C GLY A 197 29.72 -16.18 -23.56
N ALA A 198 28.72 -16.62 -24.32
CA ALA A 198 28.43 -18.04 -24.55
C ALA A 198 29.56 -18.73 -25.33
N THR A 199 29.66 -20.05 -25.20
CA THR A 199 30.66 -20.87 -25.86
C THR A 199 30.07 -21.59 -27.08
N LEU A 200 30.63 -21.33 -28.26
CA LEU A 200 30.30 -22.08 -29.49
C LEU A 200 31.35 -23.17 -29.70
N ALA A 201 30.92 -24.43 -29.69
CA ALA A 201 31.79 -25.59 -29.86
C ALA A 201 31.51 -26.40 -31.14
N CYS A 202 32.58 -26.60 -31.91
CA CYS A 202 32.87 -27.58 -32.96
C CYS A 202 33.26 -28.97 -32.41
N VAL A 203 32.40 -29.99 -32.32
CA VAL A 203 32.84 -31.34 -31.87
C VAL A 203 32.90 -32.30 -33.04
N ALA A 204 34.09 -32.83 -33.32
CA ALA A 204 34.35 -33.87 -34.31
C ALA A 204 34.52 -35.24 -33.62
N THR A 205 33.61 -36.17 -33.89
CA THR A 205 33.55 -37.50 -33.26
C THR A 205 33.79 -38.59 -34.28
N ASN A 206 34.83 -39.41 -34.09
CA ASN A 206 35.02 -40.63 -34.87
C ASN A 206 33.99 -41.69 -34.43
N PRO A 207 33.06 -42.13 -35.31
CA PRO A 207 31.89 -42.93 -34.92
C PRO A 207 32.20 -44.41 -34.60
N VAL A 208 33.42 -44.89 -34.89
CA VAL A 208 33.84 -46.29 -34.63
C VAL A 208 34.70 -46.40 -33.36
N MET A 209 35.18 -45.29 -32.83
CA MET A 209 35.93 -45.24 -31.58
C MET A 209 34.99 -45.17 -30.37
N ALA A 210 35.44 -45.69 -29.22
CA ALA A 210 34.69 -45.59 -27.97
C ALA A 210 34.39 -44.12 -27.57
N PRO A 211 33.25 -43.85 -26.90
CA PRO A 211 32.94 -42.53 -26.35
C PRO A 211 34.11 -41.96 -25.53
N ASN A 212 34.32 -40.65 -25.66
CA ASN A 212 35.43 -39.90 -25.05
C ASN A 212 36.85 -40.23 -25.58
N ARG A 213 37.06 -41.30 -26.37
CA ARG A 213 38.32 -41.54 -27.10
C ARG A 213 38.30 -41.02 -28.55
N GLY A 214 37.14 -41.05 -29.21
CA GLY A 214 36.99 -40.65 -30.61
C GLY A 214 36.78 -39.15 -30.88
N SER A 215 36.59 -38.35 -29.82
CA SER A 215 36.10 -36.96 -29.91
C SER A 215 37.20 -35.92 -29.72
N LYS A 216 37.33 -34.97 -30.65
CA LYS A 216 38.08 -33.72 -30.45
C LYS A 216 37.17 -32.52 -30.73
N ALA A 217 37.36 -31.44 -29.99
CA ALA A 217 36.61 -30.21 -30.17
C ALA A 217 37.51 -28.99 -30.40
N ASP A 218 36.92 -27.95 -30.98
CA ASP A 218 37.36 -26.56 -30.86
C ASP A 218 36.21 -25.72 -30.26
N VAL A 219 36.54 -24.68 -29.51
CA VAL A 219 35.58 -23.90 -28.71
C VAL A 219 35.96 -22.42 -28.73
N ILE A 220 35.04 -21.56 -29.17
CA ILE A 220 35.22 -20.11 -29.18
C ILE A 220 34.18 -19.41 -28.30
N THR A 221 34.59 -18.40 -27.55
CA THR A 221 33.67 -17.52 -26.80
C THR A 221 33.06 -16.49 -27.75
N LEU A 222 31.74 -16.33 -27.72
CA LEU A 222 31.03 -15.38 -28.56
C LEU A 222 31.07 -13.97 -27.97
N ASN A 223 31.64 -13.02 -28.71
CA ASN A 223 31.46 -11.59 -28.47
C ASN A 223 30.23 -11.13 -29.26
N VAL A 224 29.10 -10.89 -28.60
CA VAL A 224 27.82 -10.49 -29.25
C VAL A 224 27.47 -9.08 -28.84
N THR A 225 27.35 -8.20 -29.84
CA THR A 225 27.05 -6.77 -29.66
C THR A 225 25.59 -6.45 -29.90
N TYR A 226 25.05 -5.52 -29.12
CA TYR A 226 23.64 -5.15 -29.04
C TYR A 226 23.47 -3.71 -28.53
N SER A 227 22.37 -3.07 -28.93
CA SER A 227 21.95 -1.78 -28.35
C SER A 227 21.64 -1.96 -26.85
N PRO A 228 21.83 -0.94 -26.00
CA PRO A 228 21.67 -1.10 -24.55
C PRO A 228 20.28 -1.62 -24.16
N MET A 229 20.21 -2.47 -23.14
CA MET A 229 18.99 -2.80 -22.40
C MET A 229 19.00 -1.97 -21.11
N VAL A 230 17.93 -1.21 -20.86
CA VAL A 230 17.94 -0.09 -19.92
C VAL A 230 16.71 -0.12 -19.03
N ASP A 231 16.92 -0.16 -17.73
CA ASP A 231 15.91 -0.09 -16.68
C ASP A 231 16.22 1.09 -15.73
N VAL A 232 15.28 1.50 -14.89
CA VAL A 232 15.52 2.53 -13.86
C VAL A 232 15.19 1.96 -12.49
N ILE A 233 16.16 2.07 -11.57
CA ILE A 233 16.01 1.67 -10.17
C ILE A 233 16.14 2.89 -9.26
N LYS A 234 15.36 2.94 -8.18
CA LYS A 234 15.58 3.88 -7.07
C LYS A 234 16.60 3.26 -6.12
N LEU A 235 17.60 4.02 -5.69
CA LEU A 235 18.55 3.63 -4.65
C LEU A 235 18.08 4.13 -3.26
N GLY A 236 18.55 3.44 -2.22
CA GLY A 236 18.20 3.72 -0.81
C GLY A 236 17.03 2.88 -0.27
N ASP A 237 16.90 2.84 1.05
CA ASP A 237 15.85 2.08 1.74
C ASP A 237 14.47 2.74 1.59
N GLY A 238 13.42 1.95 1.35
CA GLY A 238 12.04 2.41 1.31
C GLY A 238 11.15 1.61 0.36
N ASN A 239 9.92 2.09 0.16
CA ASN A 239 9.04 1.60 -0.89
C ASN A 239 9.62 1.91 -2.28
N LEU A 240 9.33 1.03 -3.24
CA LEU A 240 9.65 1.25 -4.65
C LEU A 240 8.94 2.51 -5.16
N ASN A 241 9.74 3.54 -5.47
CA ASN A 241 9.35 4.84 -6.05
C ASN A 241 8.72 5.89 -5.10
N ASP A 242 8.69 5.65 -3.79
CA ASP A 242 8.26 6.67 -2.81
C ASP A 242 9.47 7.43 -2.22
N VAL A 243 9.33 8.74 -1.97
CA VAL A 243 10.33 9.59 -1.30
C VAL A 243 9.64 10.68 -0.48
N VAL A 244 10.27 11.20 0.58
CA VAL A 244 9.75 12.30 1.40
C VAL A 244 10.30 13.64 0.92
N GLU A 245 9.56 14.72 1.12
CA GLU A 245 10.05 16.08 0.89
C GLU A 245 11.22 16.40 1.84
N LEU A 246 12.25 17.05 1.31
CA LEU A 246 13.59 17.28 1.89
C LEU A 246 14.53 16.06 1.97
N ASP A 247 14.05 14.82 1.81
CA ASP A 247 14.94 13.65 1.64
C ASP A 247 15.63 13.66 0.26
N SER A 248 16.72 12.90 0.11
CA SER A 248 17.40 12.73 -1.17
C SER A 248 16.75 11.65 -2.05
N LEU A 249 16.66 11.94 -3.36
CA LEU A 249 16.20 11.02 -4.38
C LEU A 249 17.37 10.66 -5.31
N GLN A 250 17.84 9.42 -5.20
CA GLN A 250 18.86 8.86 -6.08
C GLN A 250 18.24 7.80 -7.00
N LEU A 251 18.35 8.00 -8.31
CA LEU A 251 17.96 7.04 -9.34
C LEU A 251 19.19 6.55 -10.11
N GLU A 252 19.22 5.28 -10.47
CA GLU A 252 20.27 4.67 -11.28
C GLU A 252 19.68 4.06 -12.56
N CYS A 253 20.37 4.29 -13.67
CA CYS A 253 20.01 3.82 -15.01
C CYS A 253 20.66 2.45 -15.28
N ASP A 254 20.18 1.40 -14.61
CA ASP A 254 20.73 0.04 -14.76
C ASP A 254 20.75 -0.37 -16.24
N VAL A 255 21.92 -0.79 -16.71
CA VAL A 255 22.18 -0.94 -18.14
C VAL A 255 23.06 -2.13 -18.46
N ARG A 256 22.54 -3.00 -19.33
CA ARG A 256 23.29 -4.11 -19.95
C ARG A 256 23.55 -3.78 -21.40
N ALA A 257 24.82 -3.71 -21.80
CA ALA A 257 25.25 -3.27 -23.12
C ALA A 257 26.57 -3.92 -23.53
N ASN A 258 26.72 -4.21 -24.83
CA ASN A 258 28.00 -4.53 -25.47
C ASN A 258 28.03 -3.93 -26.89
N PRO A 259 28.94 -3.00 -27.25
CA PRO A 259 29.99 -2.40 -26.41
C PRO A 259 29.43 -1.59 -25.23
N PRO A 260 30.29 -1.12 -24.31
CA PRO A 260 29.90 -0.25 -23.20
C PRO A 260 29.15 1.03 -23.64
N VAL A 261 28.41 1.62 -22.71
CA VAL A 261 27.64 2.85 -22.94
C VAL A 261 28.58 4.06 -23.10
N GLU A 262 28.31 4.87 -24.10
CA GLU A 262 29.05 6.10 -24.44
C GLU A 262 28.34 7.37 -23.93
N GLN A 263 27.01 7.35 -23.89
CA GLN A 263 26.17 8.47 -23.45
C GLN A 263 24.94 7.96 -22.70
N PHE A 264 24.56 8.67 -21.65
CA PHE A 264 23.30 8.51 -20.93
C PHE A 264 22.46 9.80 -21.06
N THR A 265 21.14 9.72 -20.91
CA THR A 265 20.23 10.87 -20.94
C THR A 265 19.02 10.62 -20.04
N TRP A 266 18.75 11.51 -19.10
CA TRP A 266 17.61 11.40 -18.18
C TRP A 266 16.39 12.18 -18.68
N TYR A 267 15.20 11.70 -18.36
CA TYR A 267 13.92 12.29 -18.75
C TYR A 267 12.97 12.42 -17.55
N PHE A 268 12.37 13.59 -17.40
CA PHE A 268 11.30 13.88 -16.44
C PHE A 268 10.03 14.30 -17.20
N ASN A 269 8.92 13.60 -16.96
CA ASN A 269 7.63 13.80 -17.65
C ASN A 269 7.79 13.89 -19.19
N ASP A 270 8.57 12.95 -19.75
CA ASP A 270 8.94 12.84 -21.17
C ASP A 270 9.79 14.00 -21.76
N ILE A 271 10.28 14.92 -20.93
CA ILE A 271 11.21 15.99 -21.30
C ILE A 271 12.62 15.65 -20.82
N GLU A 272 13.64 15.87 -21.66
CA GLU A 272 15.05 15.72 -21.31
C GLU A 272 15.43 16.59 -20.10
N ILE A 273 16.00 15.98 -19.06
CA ILE A 273 16.59 16.69 -17.92
C ILE A 273 17.90 17.33 -18.37
N ARG A 274 18.05 18.62 -18.08
CA ARG A 274 19.27 19.40 -18.37
C ARG A 274 19.76 20.07 -17.08
N PRO A 275 21.08 20.29 -16.92
CA PRO A 275 21.63 21.02 -15.78
C PRO A 275 20.98 22.39 -15.57
N GLY A 276 20.81 22.77 -14.30
CA GLY A 276 20.17 24.01 -13.86
C GLY A 276 18.68 23.87 -13.54
N GLY A 277 18.08 25.00 -13.14
CA GLY A 277 16.71 25.02 -12.63
C GLY A 277 16.55 24.16 -11.38
N ILE A 278 15.47 23.38 -11.29
CA ILE A 278 15.20 22.46 -10.16
C ILE A 278 16.14 21.23 -10.12
N TRP A 279 17.01 21.05 -11.11
CA TRP A 279 17.90 19.89 -11.25
C TRP A 279 19.36 20.19 -10.87
N GLY A 280 19.71 21.42 -10.49
CA GLY A 280 21.08 21.75 -10.03
C GLY A 280 22.17 21.24 -10.98
N ASP A 281 23.11 20.45 -10.46
CA ASP A 281 24.12 19.71 -11.23
C ASP A 281 23.86 18.17 -11.18
N ALA A 282 22.61 17.76 -10.92
CA ALA A 282 22.19 16.39 -10.58
C ALA A 282 22.50 15.31 -11.64
N THR A 283 22.85 15.72 -12.86
CA THR A 283 23.10 14.82 -13.99
C THR A 283 24.53 14.28 -13.95
N SER A 284 24.82 13.36 -13.02
CA SER A 284 25.82 12.34 -13.35
C SER A 284 25.28 11.49 -14.52
N SER A 285 26.15 10.87 -15.31
CA SER A 285 25.69 10.15 -16.50
C SER A 285 24.81 8.95 -16.14
N HIS A 286 25.33 8.03 -15.32
CA HIS A 286 24.62 6.80 -14.93
C HIS A 286 23.52 7.05 -13.89
N GLN A 287 23.69 8.03 -12.98
CA GLN A 287 22.78 8.26 -11.85
C GLN A 287 22.26 9.70 -11.80
N LEU A 288 20.98 9.86 -11.48
CA LEU A 288 20.36 11.15 -11.18
C LEU A 288 20.24 11.32 -9.65
N LEU A 289 20.89 12.33 -9.08
CA LEU A 289 20.85 12.62 -7.65
C LEU A 289 20.21 13.98 -7.38
N VAL A 290 19.04 13.98 -6.75
CA VAL A 290 18.42 15.18 -6.16
C VAL A 290 18.71 15.16 -4.66
N GLU A 291 19.47 16.13 -4.16
CA GLU A 291 19.89 16.18 -2.75
C GLU A 291 18.75 16.53 -1.80
N GLU A 292 17.92 17.53 -2.15
CA GLU A 292 16.73 17.95 -1.41
C GLU A 292 15.49 17.81 -2.32
N THR A 293 14.68 16.78 -2.09
CA THR A 293 13.51 16.51 -2.94
C THR A 293 12.35 17.43 -2.58
N THR A 294 11.82 18.17 -3.56
CA THR A 294 10.61 18.99 -3.39
C THR A 294 9.41 18.35 -4.07
N ARG A 295 8.19 18.76 -3.72
CA ARG A 295 6.96 18.42 -4.47
C ARG A 295 7.03 18.64 -5.99
N ALA A 296 7.92 19.50 -6.50
CA ALA A 296 8.11 19.71 -7.94
C ALA A 296 8.80 18.55 -8.67
N HIS A 297 9.44 17.64 -7.92
CA HIS A 297 10.11 16.43 -8.44
C HIS A 297 9.17 15.22 -8.50
N ALA A 298 7.90 15.32 -8.08
CA ALA A 298 6.91 14.27 -8.29
C ALA A 298 6.58 14.13 -9.80
N GLY A 299 6.72 12.93 -10.37
CA GLY A 299 6.50 12.73 -11.81
C GLY A 299 7.04 11.43 -12.38
N ARG A 300 6.99 11.32 -13.72
CA ARG A 300 7.47 10.16 -14.48
C ARG A 300 8.94 10.30 -14.83
N TYR A 301 9.77 9.34 -14.44
CA TYR A 301 11.20 9.29 -14.74
C TYR A 301 11.52 8.14 -15.68
N ALA A 302 12.43 8.38 -16.62
CA ALA A 302 13.09 7.35 -17.43
C ALA A 302 14.50 7.79 -17.76
N CYS A 303 15.36 6.86 -18.15
CA CYS A 303 16.66 7.16 -18.75
C CYS A 303 16.78 6.53 -20.13
N ALA A 304 17.74 7.01 -20.92
CA ALA A 304 18.19 6.37 -22.15
C ALA A 304 19.70 6.20 -22.11
N ALA A 305 20.19 5.14 -22.77
CA ALA A 305 21.60 4.85 -22.92
C ALA A 305 21.93 4.56 -24.39
N ARG A 306 23.08 5.06 -24.84
CA ARG A 306 23.61 4.92 -26.21
C ARG A 306 24.97 4.22 -26.20
N ASN A 307 25.17 3.28 -27.12
CA ASN A 307 26.48 2.77 -27.54
C ASN A 307 26.58 2.80 -29.08
N ALA A 308 27.73 2.39 -29.63
CA ALA A 308 27.97 2.29 -31.07
C ALA A 308 26.98 1.42 -31.88
N ILE A 309 26.13 0.60 -31.23
CA ILE A 309 25.11 -0.24 -31.90
C ILE A 309 23.76 0.48 -32.01
N GLY A 310 23.44 1.34 -31.04
CA GLY A 310 22.19 2.10 -30.99
C GLY A 310 21.91 2.74 -29.63
N GLU A 311 20.68 3.22 -29.47
CA GLU A 311 20.17 3.86 -28.26
C GLU A 311 18.82 3.25 -27.89
N THR A 312 18.60 3.08 -26.59
CA THR A 312 17.37 2.54 -26.02
C THR A 312 16.97 3.41 -24.83
N ARG A 313 15.66 3.60 -24.63
CA ARG A 313 15.08 4.29 -23.48
C ARG A 313 14.34 3.27 -22.59
N SER A 314 14.44 3.43 -21.28
CA SER A 314 13.72 2.62 -20.29
C SER A 314 12.21 2.85 -20.35
N GLU A 315 11.45 1.95 -19.76
CA GLU A 315 10.09 2.25 -19.30
C GLU A 315 10.09 3.37 -18.24
N THR A 316 8.96 4.04 -18.03
CA THR A 316 8.86 5.11 -17.03
C THR A 316 8.41 4.62 -15.66
N ILE A 317 9.21 4.87 -14.62
CA ILE A 317 8.78 4.78 -13.23
C ILE A 317 8.06 6.08 -12.81
N VAL A 318 7.23 6.03 -11.76
CA VAL A 318 6.49 7.19 -11.23
C VAL A 318 6.96 7.46 -9.81
N ILE A 319 7.68 8.56 -9.58
CA ILE A 319 8.13 8.96 -8.24
C ILE A 319 7.03 9.77 -7.55
N THR A 320 6.66 9.35 -6.34
CA THR A 320 5.74 10.07 -5.45
C THR A 320 6.53 10.78 -4.36
N VAL A 321 6.35 12.11 -4.25
CA VAL A 321 6.92 12.91 -3.15
C VAL A 321 5.85 13.08 -2.07
N PHE A 322 6.03 12.39 -0.94
CA PHE A 322 5.22 12.55 0.26
C PHE A 322 5.68 13.78 1.06
N TYR A 323 4.75 14.44 1.75
CA TYR A 323 5.05 15.66 2.51
C TYR A 323 4.12 15.80 3.73
N PRO A 324 4.60 16.41 4.83
CA PRO A 324 3.81 16.63 6.04
C PRO A 324 2.63 17.59 5.80
N PRO A 325 1.63 17.63 6.71
CA PRO A 325 0.49 18.52 6.55
C PRO A 325 0.86 20.01 6.65
N GLU A 326 0.39 20.81 5.69
CA GLU A 326 0.64 22.26 5.57
C GLU A 326 -0.70 23.03 5.58
N CYS A 327 -0.79 24.10 6.37
CA CYS A 327 -2.00 24.91 6.51
C CYS A 327 -2.37 25.67 5.23
N THR A 328 -3.63 25.58 4.79
CA THR A 328 -4.09 26.35 3.62
C THR A 328 -4.84 27.63 4.00
N GLY A 329 -4.33 28.77 3.52
CA GLY A 329 -4.99 30.08 3.64
C GLY A 329 -5.11 30.59 5.08
N HIS A 330 -6.19 30.23 5.76
CA HIS A 330 -6.43 30.58 7.17
C HIS A 330 -6.38 29.38 8.12
N GLY A 331 -5.96 28.20 7.64
CA GLY A 331 -5.81 26.99 8.46
C GLY A 331 -7.16 26.42 8.92
N ILE A 332 -7.72 26.96 10.00
CA ILE A 332 -9.02 26.56 10.54
C ILE A 332 -10.15 27.42 9.93
N ARG A 333 -11.31 26.82 9.68
CA ARG A 333 -12.55 27.50 9.27
C ARG A 333 -13.74 27.02 10.09
N LEU A 334 -14.44 27.94 10.75
CA LEU A 334 -15.73 27.68 11.38
C LEU A 334 -16.86 27.67 10.33
N VAL A 335 -17.76 26.70 10.43
CA VAL A 335 -18.99 26.59 9.62
C VAL A 335 -20.13 26.22 10.56
N ARG A 336 -21.06 27.15 10.81
CA ARG A 336 -22.12 26.97 11.85
C ARG A 336 -21.47 26.63 13.20
N GLU A 337 -21.78 25.47 13.78
CA GLU A 337 -21.21 24.96 15.03
C GLU A 337 -20.07 23.92 14.82
N THR A 338 -19.48 23.81 13.63
CA THR A 338 -18.38 22.86 13.34
C THR A 338 -17.14 23.57 12.82
N MET A 339 -16.01 23.32 13.49
CA MET A 339 -14.67 23.75 13.08
C MET A 339 -14.09 22.76 12.08
N HIS A 340 -13.44 23.26 11.03
CA HIS A 340 -12.76 22.46 10.01
C HIS A 340 -11.29 22.86 9.92
N CYS A 341 -10.39 21.91 10.08
CA CYS A 341 -8.96 22.09 9.82
C CYS A 341 -8.68 21.84 8.33
N ILE A 342 -8.04 22.78 7.64
CA ILE A 342 -7.87 22.75 6.18
C ILE A 342 -6.38 22.76 5.83
N VAL A 343 -5.81 21.56 5.80
CA VAL A 343 -4.42 21.29 5.42
C VAL A 343 -4.32 20.63 4.04
N LYS A 344 -3.15 20.74 3.41
CA LYS A 344 -2.70 19.86 2.31
C LYS A 344 -1.65 18.92 2.86
N ALA A 345 -1.70 17.64 2.49
CA ALA A 345 -0.70 16.65 2.84
C ALA A 345 -0.69 15.54 1.78
N LEU A 346 0.40 14.79 1.65
CA LEU A 346 0.40 13.51 0.94
C LEU A 346 1.19 12.47 1.75
N PRO A 347 0.57 11.36 2.20
CA PRO A 347 -0.84 11.01 2.07
C PRO A 347 -1.75 11.97 2.86
N ALA A 348 -3.07 11.82 2.71
CA ALA A 348 -4.03 12.63 3.45
C ALA A 348 -3.93 12.35 4.97
N PRO A 349 -4.12 13.35 5.86
CA PRO A 349 -3.94 13.15 7.29
C PRO A 349 -5.09 12.35 7.90
N ASP A 350 -4.75 11.37 8.74
CA ASP A 350 -5.68 10.49 9.46
C ASP A 350 -6.00 10.99 10.87
N THR A 351 -5.12 11.82 11.44
CA THR A 351 -5.12 12.25 12.83
C THR A 351 -4.94 13.77 12.93
N TYR A 352 -5.72 14.39 13.82
CA TYR A 352 -5.75 15.84 14.02
C TYR A 352 -5.74 16.15 15.52
N PHE A 353 -4.84 17.03 15.96
CA PHE A 353 -4.68 17.48 17.34
C PHE A 353 -5.14 18.93 17.45
N TRP A 354 -6.04 19.21 18.38
CA TRP A 354 -6.67 20.52 18.56
C TRP A 354 -6.31 21.12 19.91
N HIS A 355 -5.79 22.34 19.91
CA HIS A 355 -5.34 23.06 21.11
C HIS A 355 -6.21 24.31 21.25
N LEU A 356 -7.09 24.32 22.26
CA LEU A 356 -8.28 25.16 22.28
C LEU A 356 -8.34 25.99 23.56
N GLN A 357 -8.18 27.30 23.47
CA GLN A 357 -8.19 28.22 24.62
C GLN A 357 -9.34 29.24 24.52
N PRO A 358 -10.47 29.00 25.21
CA PRO A 358 -11.50 30.02 25.42
C PRO A 358 -10.94 31.18 26.26
N ALA A 359 -11.41 32.40 26.01
CA ALA A 359 -10.97 33.58 26.74
C ALA A 359 -11.18 33.44 28.27
N GLY A 360 -10.09 33.48 29.03
CA GLY A 360 -10.09 33.33 30.50
C GLY A 360 -10.05 31.89 31.01
N PHE A 361 -9.89 30.88 30.14
CA PHE A 361 -9.84 29.47 30.52
C PHE A 361 -8.51 28.80 30.10
N GLU A 362 -8.25 27.62 30.66
CA GLU A 362 -7.10 26.79 30.33
C GLU A 362 -7.21 26.18 28.91
N VAL A 363 -6.07 25.71 28.39
CA VAL A 363 -5.99 25.08 27.07
C VAL A 363 -6.57 23.66 27.16
N GLN A 364 -7.48 23.35 26.24
CA GLN A 364 -8.05 22.01 26.08
C GLN A 364 -7.36 21.32 24.89
N HIS A 365 -6.99 20.06 25.08
CA HIS A 365 -6.36 19.23 24.05
C HIS A 365 -7.34 18.13 23.62
N LEU A 366 -7.68 18.06 22.34
CA LEU A 366 -8.58 17.06 21.77
C LEU A 366 -7.95 16.43 20.53
N THR A 367 -8.14 15.11 20.33
CA THR A 367 -7.67 14.40 19.13
C THR A 367 -8.85 13.87 18.33
N THR A 368 -8.89 14.12 17.02
CA THR A 368 -9.95 13.64 16.13
C THR A 368 -9.38 12.87 14.95
N GLY A 369 -9.98 11.71 14.62
CA GLY A 369 -9.68 10.94 13.40
C GLY A 369 -10.32 11.55 12.13
N SER A 370 -10.47 12.87 12.09
CA SER A 370 -11.05 13.63 10.98
C SER A 370 -10.73 15.13 11.13
N PRO A 371 -10.74 15.91 10.04
CA PRO A 371 -10.51 17.36 10.08
C PRO A 371 -11.66 18.18 10.71
N ILE A 372 -12.67 17.54 11.32
CA ILE A 372 -13.89 18.19 11.81
C ILE A 372 -14.00 18.09 13.33
N LEU A 373 -14.13 19.23 14.00
CA LEU A 373 -14.40 19.33 15.44
C LEU A 373 -15.71 20.10 15.70
N PRO A 374 -16.76 19.45 16.22
CA PRO A 374 -17.96 20.12 16.72
C PRO A 374 -17.70 21.01 17.94
N LEU A 375 -18.27 22.22 17.97
CA LEU A 375 -18.10 23.16 19.09
C LEU A 375 -18.70 22.65 20.41
N ASP A 376 -19.61 21.68 20.40
CA ASP A 376 -20.17 21.11 21.63
C ASP A 376 -19.23 20.14 22.37
N GLN A 377 -18.14 19.70 21.73
CA GLN A 377 -17.04 18.97 22.41
C GLN A 377 -16.13 19.90 23.21
N ILE A 378 -16.06 21.20 22.86
CA ILE A 378 -15.29 22.19 23.61
C ILE A 378 -16.02 22.51 24.91
N THR A 379 -15.32 22.52 26.04
CA THR A 379 -15.88 22.91 27.35
C THR A 379 -15.67 24.41 27.65
N GLY A 380 -16.42 24.93 28.61
CA GLY A 380 -16.39 26.36 28.98
C GLY A 380 -17.28 27.28 28.11
N PRO A 381 -17.43 28.56 28.47
CA PRO A 381 -18.19 29.53 27.69
C PRO A 381 -17.43 29.93 26.43
N LEU A 382 -18.15 30.10 25.32
CA LEU A 382 -17.61 30.59 24.03
C LEU A 382 -18.14 32.01 23.74
N ALA A 383 -18.32 32.81 24.79
CA ALA A 383 -19.02 34.10 24.72
C ALA A 383 -18.20 35.24 24.10
N GLU A 384 -16.88 35.17 24.22
CA GLU A 384 -15.93 36.17 23.72
C GLU A 384 -15.16 35.61 22.51
N THR A 385 -13.92 35.16 22.74
CA THR A 385 -13.06 34.56 21.72
C THR A 385 -12.57 33.16 22.12
N LEU A 386 -12.28 32.36 21.10
CA LEU A 386 -11.53 31.10 21.19
C LEU A 386 -10.26 31.25 20.36
N LYS A 387 -9.09 31.04 20.97
CA LYS A 387 -7.90 30.69 20.20
C LYS A 387 -7.97 29.19 19.92
N ALA A 388 -7.80 28.81 18.67
CA ALA A 388 -7.73 27.42 18.26
C ALA A 388 -6.48 27.20 17.43
N SER A 389 -5.71 26.18 17.78
CA SER A 389 -4.67 25.61 16.94
C SER A 389 -5.12 24.23 16.45
N CYS A 390 -4.65 23.84 15.27
CA CYS A 390 -4.83 22.50 14.73
C CYS A 390 -3.52 22.03 14.10
N GLU A 391 -3.00 20.92 14.61
CA GLU A 391 -1.95 20.13 13.97
C GLU A 391 -2.60 18.90 13.32
N ALA A 392 -2.10 18.48 12.17
CA ALA A 392 -2.49 17.26 11.49
C ALA A 392 -1.27 16.35 11.32
N SER A 393 -1.50 15.03 11.29
CA SER A 393 -0.49 14.03 11.00
C SER A 393 -0.97 13.06 9.92
N ASN A 394 -0.04 12.70 9.04
CA ASN A 394 -0.21 11.69 7.99
C ASN A 394 0.84 10.56 8.07
N GLY A 395 1.57 10.49 9.19
CA GLY A 395 2.59 9.47 9.44
C GLY A 395 3.92 9.63 8.68
N VAL A 396 4.08 10.66 7.84
CA VAL A 396 5.31 10.88 7.04
C VAL A 396 6.33 11.68 7.84
N ALA A 397 5.95 12.88 8.27
CA ALA A 397 6.77 13.77 9.10
C ALA A 397 5.84 14.69 9.92
N SER A 398 6.42 15.38 10.90
CA SER A 398 5.70 16.40 11.68
C SER A 398 5.34 17.61 10.82
N GLN A 399 4.16 18.19 11.05
CA GLN A 399 3.79 19.51 10.56
C GLN A 399 4.68 20.59 11.21
N GLU A 400 5.31 21.46 10.41
CA GLU A 400 6.24 22.49 10.91
C GLU A 400 5.53 23.65 11.62
N GLU A 401 4.52 24.24 10.98
CA GLU A 401 3.70 25.33 11.54
C GLU A 401 2.26 24.87 11.78
N PRO A 402 1.72 24.97 13.01
CA PRO A 402 0.35 24.57 13.31
C PRO A 402 -0.67 25.60 12.80
N CYS A 403 -1.90 25.15 12.53
CA CYS A 403 -2.94 25.99 11.94
C CYS A 403 -3.64 26.86 13.00
N ASP A 404 -3.00 27.97 13.39
CA ASP A 404 -3.53 28.91 14.38
C ASP A 404 -4.63 29.83 13.82
N ARG A 405 -5.74 29.97 14.56
CA ARG A 405 -6.76 30.99 14.31
C ARG A 405 -7.56 31.39 15.55
N ILE A 406 -7.88 32.68 15.65
CA ILE A 406 -8.80 33.22 16.67
C ILE A 406 -10.21 33.37 16.08
N PHE A 407 -11.22 32.91 16.82
CA PHE A 407 -12.64 32.98 16.46
C PHE A 407 -13.44 33.80 17.47
N GLY A 408 -14.42 34.55 16.98
CA GLY A 408 -15.45 35.20 17.78
C GLY A 408 -16.84 34.72 17.36
N PHE A 409 -17.68 34.34 18.32
CA PHE A 409 -18.95 33.63 18.07
C PHE A 409 -20.18 34.55 18.07
N GLU A 410 -19.99 35.85 17.82
CA GLU A 410 -21.06 36.85 17.88
C GLU A 410 -22.21 36.54 16.90
N HIS A 411 -21.87 35.94 15.76
CA HIS A 411 -22.80 35.45 14.73
C HIS A 411 -23.57 34.17 15.10
N LEU A 412 -23.27 33.56 16.26
CA LEU A 412 -24.01 32.43 16.85
C LEU A 412 -24.76 32.84 18.13
N ARG A 413 -24.74 34.12 18.53
CA ARG A 413 -25.53 34.62 19.68
C ARG A 413 -27.01 34.69 19.29
N PRO A 414 -27.95 34.50 20.24
CA PRO A 414 -29.36 34.53 19.92
C PRO A 414 -29.81 35.95 19.48
N PRO A 415 -30.81 36.05 18.60
CA PRO A 415 -31.50 37.31 18.33
C PRO A 415 -32.22 37.82 19.59
N GLN A 416 -32.58 39.10 19.60
CA GLN A 416 -33.34 39.69 20.72
C GLN A 416 -34.70 38.99 20.92
N PRO A 417 -35.17 38.83 22.17
CA PRO A 417 -36.48 38.26 22.45
C PRO A 417 -37.61 39.13 21.87
N GLN A 418 -38.74 38.51 21.54
CA GLN A 418 -39.85 39.16 20.85
C GLN A 418 -41.11 39.22 21.72
N LEU A 419 -42.03 40.13 21.37
CA LEU A 419 -43.36 40.26 21.98
C LEU A 419 -43.28 40.24 23.52
N CYS A 420 -42.48 41.17 24.07
CA CYS A 420 -42.31 41.34 25.50
C CYS A 420 -43.27 42.39 26.07
N ASP A 421 -43.79 42.11 27.26
CA ASP A 421 -44.70 42.97 28.01
C ASP A 421 -44.31 43.04 29.50
N ILE A 422 -44.65 44.17 30.14
CA ILE A 422 -44.50 44.36 31.60
C ILE A 422 -45.91 44.38 32.20
N THR A 423 -46.09 43.62 33.26
CA THR A 423 -47.33 43.48 34.04
C THR A 423 -47.04 43.73 35.52
N TYR A 424 -48.06 44.05 36.32
CA TYR A 424 -47.96 44.08 37.78
C TYR A 424 -49.00 43.13 38.37
N GLU A 425 -48.54 42.04 38.97
CA GLU A 425 -49.38 40.94 39.45
C GLU A 425 -48.82 40.36 40.74
N PHE A 426 -49.70 39.89 41.63
CA PHE A 426 -49.35 39.27 42.92
C PHE A 426 -48.45 40.12 43.86
N GLY A 427 -48.36 41.45 43.62
CA GLY A 427 -47.53 42.37 44.39
C GLY A 427 -46.13 42.62 43.81
N GLU A 428 -45.85 42.14 42.60
CA GLU A 428 -44.55 42.31 41.93
C GLU A 428 -44.72 42.74 40.47
N PHE A 429 -43.75 43.49 39.94
CA PHE A 429 -43.64 43.66 38.49
C PHE A 429 -43.16 42.36 37.86
N GLN A 430 -43.83 41.91 36.79
CA GLN A 430 -43.47 40.70 36.05
C GLN A 430 -43.28 41.02 34.57
N MET A 431 -42.13 40.63 34.03
CA MET A 431 -41.88 40.69 32.59
C MET A 431 -42.26 39.36 31.96
N ARG A 432 -42.87 39.43 30.79
CA ARG A 432 -43.17 38.29 29.92
C ARG A 432 -42.54 38.54 28.56
N CYS A 433 -42.05 37.49 27.90
CA CYS A 433 -41.44 37.54 26.57
C CYS A 433 -41.66 36.23 25.81
N ILE A 434 -41.72 36.28 24.48
CA ILE A 434 -41.68 35.08 23.63
C ILE A 434 -40.22 34.83 23.22
N PRO A 435 -39.65 33.65 23.52
CA PRO A 435 -38.31 33.30 23.09
C PRO A 435 -38.29 33.07 21.58
N VAL A 436 -37.28 33.59 20.88
CA VAL A 436 -37.04 33.20 19.48
C VAL A 436 -36.60 31.74 19.46
N LEU A 437 -37.06 30.98 18.47
CA LEU A 437 -37.14 29.52 18.51
C LEU A 437 -35.82 28.80 18.17
N GLU A 438 -34.74 29.23 18.83
CA GLU A 438 -33.44 28.58 18.81
C GLU A 438 -33.31 27.53 19.91
N ARG A 439 -32.96 26.31 19.52
CA ARG A 439 -32.67 25.23 20.47
C ARG A 439 -31.39 25.58 21.24
N ARG A 440 -31.40 25.44 22.57
CA ARG A 440 -30.30 25.78 23.51
C ARG A 440 -30.17 27.27 23.92
N ALA A 441 -31.14 28.14 23.60
CA ALA A 441 -31.22 29.49 24.20
C ALA A 441 -31.98 29.48 25.54
N SER A 442 -31.55 30.32 26.49
CA SER A 442 -32.21 30.64 27.76
C SER A 442 -32.58 32.13 27.83
N MET A 443 -33.49 32.50 28.73
CA MET A 443 -33.93 33.89 28.92
C MET A 443 -33.38 34.45 30.24
N GLY A 444 -32.82 35.66 30.18
CA GLY A 444 -32.45 36.46 31.36
C GLY A 444 -33.29 37.73 31.43
N PHE A 445 -33.72 38.10 32.63
CA PHE A 445 -34.58 39.26 32.91
C PHE A 445 -33.98 40.11 34.03
N GLY A 446 -34.35 41.38 34.12
CA GLY A 446 -33.92 42.27 35.21
C GLY A 446 -34.46 43.69 35.09
N SER A 447 -34.15 44.51 36.10
CA SER A 447 -34.62 45.90 36.23
C SER A 447 -33.50 46.86 36.64
N GLY A 448 -33.57 48.10 36.13
CA GLY A 448 -32.60 49.16 36.39
C GLY A 448 -31.16 48.73 36.05
N ARG A 449 -30.20 49.11 36.90
CA ARG A 449 -28.77 48.80 36.71
C ARG A 449 -28.42 47.30 36.76
N ALA A 450 -29.31 46.42 37.20
CA ALA A 450 -29.01 44.98 37.32
C ALA A 450 -28.71 44.33 35.95
N LEU A 451 -29.37 44.78 34.87
CA LEU A 451 -29.20 44.26 33.51
C LEU A 451 -27.77 44.41 32.98
N ALA A 452 -27.06 45.46 33.40
CA ALA A 452 -25.67 45.73 33.02
C ALA A 452 -24.66 44.92 33.87
N ALA A 453 -25.07 44.38 35.01
CA ALA A 453 -24.19 43.82 36.04
C ALA A 453 -24.09 42.27 35.97
N GLY A 454 -23.51 41.78 34.87
CA GLY A 454 -22.78 40.49 34.85
C GLY A 454 -23.58 39.18 34.78
N GLY A 455 -23.23 38.36 33.78
CA GLY A 455 -23.31 36.89 33.85
C GLY A 455 -24.70 36.23 33.93
N PRO A 456 -24.74 34.91 34.22
CA PRO A 456 -25.96 34.11 34.29
C PRO A 456 -26.66 34.08 35.66
N GLY A 457 -26.25 34.89 36.64
CA GLY A 457 -26.52 34.64 38.07
C GLY A 457 -27.35 35.67 38.84
N SER A 458 -27.73 36.81 38.24
CA SER A 458 -28.33 37.96 38.95
C SER A 458 -29.86 38.08 38.80
N GLY A 459 -30.55 36.93 38.78
CA GLY A 459 -32.02 36.83 38.77
C GLY A 459 -32.46 35.37 38.89
N ALA A 460 -33.67 35.11 39.39
CA ALA A 460 -34.15 33.74 39.58
C ALA A 460 -34.25 33.02 38.22
N PRO A 461 -33.58 31.87 38.01
CA PRO A 461 -33.48 31.25 36.70
C PRO A 461 -34.77 30.52 36.31
N SER A 462 -35.71 31.22 35.65
CA SER A 462 -36.83 30.60 34.96
C SER A 462 -36.36 29.89 33.68
N SER A 463 -35.72 28.73 33.86
CA SER A 463 -35.17 27.83 32.83
C SER A 463 -36.25 27.10 32.01
N ALA A 464 -37.22 27.85 31.48
CA ALA A 464 -38.19 27.37 30.52
C ALA A 464 -37.50 26.99 29.20
N LEU A 465 -37.43 25.69 28.92
CA LEU A 465 -37.05 25.17 27.61
C LEU A 465 -37.98 25.74 26.53
N ALA A 466 -37.40 26.17 25.40
CA ALA A 466 -38.09 26.90 24.34
C ALA A 466 -39.12 26.04 23.57
N GLY A 467 -40.29 25.83 24.19
CA GLY A 467 -41.44 25.07 23.68
C GLY A 467 -42.64 25.95 23.32
N GLY A 468 -42.40 27.11 22.70
CA GLY A 468 -43.46 28.01 22.19
C GLY A 468 -44.26 28.80 23.24
N LEU A 469 -44.23 28.42 24.52
CA LEU A 469 -44.80 29.24 25.60
C LEU A 469 -43.94 30.48 25.87
N ALA A 470 -44.60 31.60 26.19
CA ALA A 470 -43.95 32.81 26.66
C ALA A 470 -43.32 32.59 28.04
N VAL A 471 -42.06 32.99 28.21
CA VAL A 471 -41.34 32.92 29.48
C VAL A 471 -41.68 34.14 30.33
N ARG A 472 -41.90 33.95 31.63
CA ARG A 472 -42.18 35.02 32.60
C ARG A 472 -41.14 35.02 33.71
N ALA A 473 -40.85 36.20 34.27
CA ALA A 473 -40.02 36.38 35.45
C ALA A 473 -40.47 37.59 36.27
N GLY A 474 -40.24 37.54 37.59
CA GLY A 474 -40.34 38.70 38.47
C GLY A 474 -39.20 39.69 38.24
N LEU A 475 -39.48 40.98 38.41
CA LEU A 475 -38.55 42.11 38.25
C LEU A 475 -38.26 42.83 39.57
N GLY A 476 -38.82 42.37 40.68
CA GLY A 476 -38.84 43.05 41.96
C GLY A 476 -39.62 44.37 41.93
N ALA A 477 -39.16 45.33 42.73
CA ALA A 477 -39.74 46.67 42.83
C ALA A 477 -39.10 47.63 41.80
N VAL A 478 -39.79 47.82 40.66
CA VAL A 478 -39.38 48.74 39.58
C VAL A 478 -39.92 50.14 39.88
N ARG A 479 -39.09 51.18 39.73
CA ARG A 479 -39.42 52.57 40.11
C ARG A 479 -39.68 53.44 38.88
N ARG A 480 -40.30 54.62 39.09
CA ARG A 480 -40.45 55.63 38.03
C ARG A 480 -39.08 56.07 37.54
N GLY A 481 -38.76 55.73 36.28
CA GLY A 481 -37.48 56.03 35.63
C GLY A 481 -36.57 54.80 35.44
N ASP A 482 -36.88 53.65 36.04
CA ASP A 482 -36.17 52.40 35.76
C ASP A 482 -36.60 51.81 34.40
N GLU A 483 -35.65 51.11 33.76
CA GLU A 483 -35.91 50.26 32.60
C GLU A 483 -35.92 48.80 33.04
N ALA A 484 -36.95 48.06 32.65
CA ALA A 484 -37.00 46.61 32.76
C ALA A 484 -36.57 45.99 31.42
N GLY A 485 -35.95 44.82 31.44
CA GLY A 485 -35.35 44.28 30.24
C GLY A 485 -35.20 42.77 30.21
N ALA A 486 -35.08 42.26 28.99
CA ALA A 486 -34.92 40.85 28.69
C ALA A 486 -33.83 40.63 27.64
N ARG A 487 -33.07 39.55 27.79
CA ARG A 487 -32.06 39.10 26.82
C ARG A 487 -32.15 37.58 26.64
N ALA A 488 -31.92 37.11 25.42
CA ALA A 488 -31.77 35.69 25.15
C ALA A 488 -30.27 35.34 25.17
N CYS A 489 -29.89 34.24 25.83
CA CYS A 489 -28.49 33.83 25.99
C CYS A 489 -28.29 32.38 25.59
N ASN A 490 -27.16 32.07 24.94
CA ASN A 490 -26.70 30.70 24.71
C ASN A 490 -25.20 30.60 25.08
N ARG A 491 -24.54 29.48 24.74
CA ARG A 491 -23.12 29.30 25.10
C ARG A 491 -22.14 30.26 24.41
N TYR A 492 -22.60 30.97 23.38
CA TYR A 492 -21.84 31.95 22.58
C TYR A 492 -22.08 33.40 23.04
N GLY A 493 -22.84 33.59 24.12
CA GLY A 493 -23.14 34.89 24.73
C GLY A 493 -24.63 35.23 24.70
N CYS A 494 -24.94 36.49 24.97
CA CYS A 494 -26.32 37.00 25.00
C CYS A 494 -26.60 37.94 23.83
N SER A 495 -27.88 38.01 23.44
CA SER A 495 -28.43 39.10 22.65
C SER A 495 -28.16 40.44 23.33
N ALA A 496 -28.17 41.53 22.57
CA ALA A 496 -28.39 42.85 23.15
C ALA A 496 -29.72 42.84 23.95
N PRO A 497 -29.81 43.57 25.07
CA PRO A 497 -31.02 43.60 25.88
C PRO A 497 -32.14 44.38 25.18
N LEU A 498 -33.33 43.80 25.12
CA LEU A 498 -34.55 44.55 24.86
C LEU A 498 -34.93 45.29 26.15
N LEU A 499 -35.15 46.60 26.06
CA LEU A 499 -35.46 47.47 27.20
C LEU A 499 -36.86 48.07 27.04
N LEU A 500 -37.67 48.00 28.09
CA LEU A 500 -39.02 48.53 28.19
C LEU A 500 -39.15 49.39 29.46
N ARG A 501 -39.91 50.47 29.40
CA ARG A 501 -40.23 51.32 30.56
C ARG A 501 -41.65 51.04 31.05
N PRO A 502 -41.90 50.88 32.36
CA PRO A 502 -43.27 50.83 32.88
C PRO A 502 -44.04 52.12 32.54
N THR A 503 -45.32 52.00 32.21
CA THR A 503 -46.20 53.16 32.09
C THR A 503 -46.57 53.70 33.48
N ASP A 504 -46.86 54.99 33.59
CA ASP A 504 -47.33 55.59 34.86
C ASP A 504 -48.60 54.92 35.39
N THR A 505 -49.44 54.36 34.52
CA THR A 505 -50.60 53.53 34.92
C THR A 505 -50.21 52.23 35.61
N LEU A 506 -49.09 51.60 35.21
CA LEU A 506 -48.57 50.38 35.83
C LEU A 506 -47.86 50.69 37.15
N LEU A 507 -47.14 51.82 37.21
CA LEU A 507 -46.50 52.31 38.43
C LEU A 507 -47.56 52.65 39.50
N HIS A 508 -48.64 53.34 39.13
CA HIS A 508 -49.75 53.64 40.04
C HIS A 508 -50.60 52.42 40.42
N ALA A 509 -50.49 51.29 39.72
CA ALA A 509 -51.06 50.02 40.16
C ALA A 509 -50.19 49.31 41.23
N ALA A 510 -48.92 49.70 41.35
CA ALA A 510 -47.97 49.21 42.34
C ALA A 510 -47.83 50.11 43.58
N ASP A 511 -48.19 51.39 43.47
CA ASP A 511 -48.28 52.30 44.63
C ASP A 511 -49.29 51.77 45.66
N PRO A 512 -48.92 51.60 46.95
CA PRO A 512 -49.87 51.22 47.98
C PRO A 512 -50.91 52.33 48.17
N PRO A 513 -52.20 52.00 48.32
CA PRO A 513 -53.26 52.99 48.42
C PRO A 513 -53.08 53.88 49.66
N TRP A 514 -53.44 55.16 49.53
CA TRP A 514 -53.14 56.23 50.50
C TRP A 514 -53.51 55.94 51.97
N TRP A 515 -54.50 55.07 52.23
CA TRP A 515 -54.88 54.66 53.59
C TRP A 515 -53.84 53.74 54.27
N HIS A 516 -52.93 53.11 53.51
CA HIS A 516 -51.88 52.25 54.06
C HIS A 516 -50.83 53.04 54.89
N PHE A 517 -50.66 54.33 54.63
CA PHE A 517 -49.87 55.26 55.46
C PHE A 517 -50.49 55.52 56.85
N PHE A 518 -51.80 55.34 57.02
CA PHE A 518 -52.51 55.54 58.30
C PHE A 518 -52.59 54.26 59.15
N LEU A 519 -52.22 53.11 58.57
CA LEU A 519 -52.07 51.84 59.26
C LEU A 519 -50.64 51.58 59.73
N ASP A 520 -49.69 52.43 59.36
CA ASP A 520 -48.35 52.39 59.94
C ASP A 520 -48.38 52.83 61.41
N ARG A 521 -47.52 52.20 62.22
CA ARG A 521 -47.84 51.83 63.61
C ARG A 521 -48.01 53.00 64.57
N ASP A 522 -47.47 54.16 64.21
CA ASP A 522 -47.27 55.30 65.11
C ASP A 522 -48.37 56.38 65.01
N VAL A 523 -49.23 56.35 63.98
CA VAL A 523 -50.26 57.39 63.76
C VAL A 523 -51.61 57.03 64.39
N GLY A 524 -52.02 55.77 64.33
CA GLY A 524 -53.35 55.33 64.77
C GLY A 524 -53.63 55.52 66.28
N ILE A 525 -52.58 55.46 67.11
CA ILE A 525 -52.67 55.56 68.58
C ILE A 525 -53.11 56.97 69.01
N SER A 526 -52.60 58.01 68.34
CA SER A 526 -52.85 59.42 68.70
C SER A 526 -54.32 59.84 68.50
N LEU A 527 -54.96 59.37 67.43
CA LEU A 527 -56.36 59.69 67.15
C LEU A 527 -57.33 59.00 68.11
N GLY A 528 -57.05 57.75 68.51
CA GLY A 528 -57.85 57.02 69.49
C GLY A 528 -57.86 57.70 70.87
N ALA A 529 -56.70 58.21 71.32
CA ALA A 529 -56.59 58.93 72.58
C ALA A 529 -57.42 60.23 72.60
N MET A 530 -57.39 61.02 71.53
CA MET A 530 -58.13 62.28 71.42
C MET A 530 -59.66 62.09 71.52
N VAL A 531 -60.20 61.04 70.90
CA VAL A 531 -61.64 60.73 70.95
C VAL A 531 -62.08 60.32 72.36
N LEU A 532 -61.28 59.53 73.08
CA LEU A 532 -61.60 59.12 74.45
C LEU A 532 -61.64 60.31 75.43
N VAL A 533 -60.73 61.26 75.32
CA VAL A 533 -60.73 62.49 76.14
C VAL A 533 -61.98 63.33 75.88
N ALA A 534 -62.39 63.49 74.62
CA ALA A 534 -63.58 64.25 74.26
C ALA A 534 -64.88 63.65 74.87
N VAL A 535 -65.02 62.33 74.84
CA VAL A 535 -66.19 61.63 75.44
C VAL A 535 -66.26 61.83 76.96
N PHE A 536 -65.11 61.84 77.65
CA PHE A 536 -65.04 62.01 79.11
C PHE A 536 -65.46 63.43 79.57
N ILE A 537 -65.11 64.46 78.78
CA ILE A 537 -65.54 65.84 79.04
C ILE A 537 -67.05 65.99 78.87
N ILE A 538 -67.62 65.42 77.81
CA ILE A 538 -69.06 65.57 77.49
C ILE A 538 -69.96 64.85 78.50
N SER A 539 -69.58 63.65 78.95
CA SER A 539 -70.36 62.90 79.95
C SER A 539 -70.42 63.63 81.30
N SER A 540 -69.32 64.24 81.72
CA SER A 540 -69.18 64.98 82.98
C SER A 540 -70.15 66.18 83.08
N VAL A 541 -70.39 66.89 81.97
CA VAL A 541 -71.28 68.07 81.94
C VAL A 541 -72.76 67.68 81.98
N LEU A 542 -73.12 66.52 81.42
CA LEU A 542 -74.53 66.10 81.29
C LEU A 542 -75.15 65.68 82.64
N VAL A 543 -74.36 65.06 83.51
CA VAL A 543 -74.80 64.58 84.85
C VAL A 543 -75.26 65.74 85.75
N ILE A 544 -74.60 66.89 85.67
CA ILE A 544 -74.85 68.04 86.55
C ILE A 544 -76.19 68.74 86.26
N ARG A 545 -76.75 68.62 85.03
CA ARG A 545 -77.95 69.36 84.61
C ARG A 545 -79.29 68.61 84.70
N LEU A 546 -79.29 67.30 85.00
CA LEU A 546 -80.51 66.47 84.94
C LEU A 546 -81.12 66.10 86.31
N ALA A 547 -80.62 66.68 87.41
CA ALA A 547 -81.06 66.38 88.78
C ALA A 547 -82.30 67.17 89.28
N ARG A 548 -82.98 67.96 88.43
CA ARG A 548 -84.22 68.68 88.79
C ARG A 548 -85.32 68.47 87.74
N ARG A 549 -86.31 67.62 88.07
CA ARG A 549 -87.55 67.41 87.28
C ARG A 549 -88.67 68.37 87.74
N PRO A 550 -89.71 68.58 86.92
CA PRO A 550 -91.00 67.93 87.22
C PRO A 550 -91.70 67.29 86.00
N ARG A 551 -92.91 66.74 86.22
CA ARG A 551 -93.74 66.03 85.23
C ARG A 551 -94.93 66.88 84.75
N SER A 552 -95.40 66.67 83.52
CA SER A 552 -96.84 66.70 83.16
C SER A 552 -97.12 66.09 81.76
N LYS A 553 -98.41 65.95 81.41
CA LYS A 553 -99.06 65.32 80.24
C LYS A 553 -100.39 66.12 79.98
N PRO A 554 -101.22 65.85 78.94
CA PRO A 554 -100.95 65.55 77.52
C PRO A 554 -101.95 66.26 76.53
N GLN A 555 -101.81 66.01 75.21
CA GLN A 555 -102.90 66.05 74.19
C GLN A 555 -103.57 67.42 73.85
N PRO A 556 -104.47 67.54 72.83
CA PRO A 556 -104.86 66.61 71.74
C PRO A 556 -104.92 67.26 70.30
N VAL A 557 -105.49 66.52 69.31
CA VAL A 557 -106.34 67.05 68.18
C VAL A 557 -105.64 67.83 67.02
N ILE A 558 -105.91 67.63 65.71
CA ILE A 558 -106.69 66.61 64.95
C ILE A 558 -106.25 66.59 63.44
N GLN A 559 -106.80 65.64 62.66
CA GLN A 559 -106.89 65.46 61.17
C GLN A 559 -106.42 66.59 60.20
N VAL A 560 -106.00 66.33 58.95
CA VAL A 560 -106.65 65.63 57.79
C VAL A 560 -105.52 65.12 56.85
N LEU A 561 -105.40 63.87 56.39
CA LEU A 561 -106.29 62.94 55.66
C LEU A 561 -106.33 63.18 54.13
N GLN A 562 -105.46 62.49 53.38
CA GLN A 562 -105.76 61.57 52.24
C GLN A 562 -104.66 60.49 52.25
N LEU A 563 -104.92 59.18 52.12
CA LEU A 563 -105.63 58.40 51.07
C LEU A 563 -104.91 58.40 49.71
N ASP A 564 -104.70 57.26 49.04
CA ASP A 564 -104.57 55.87 49.53
C ASP A 564 -103.97 54.96 48.44
N ASP A 565 -103.99 53.65 48.70
CA ASP A 565 -103.93 52.52 47.75
C ASP A 565 -102.55 52.19 47.13
N VAL A 566 -101.98 50.97 47.27
CA VAL A 566 -102.53 49.59 47.10
C VAL A 566 -102.80 49.31 45.60
N ALA A 567 -101.91 48.72 44.80
CA ALA A 567 -101.21 47.43 44.90
C ALA A 567 -102.07 46.18 44.63
N ARG A 568 -101.40 45.08 44.21
CA ARG A 568 -101.91 43.76 43.74
C ARG A 568 -102.44 43.76 42.29
N ASN A 569 -101.98 42.87 41.42
CA ASN A 569 -101.94 41.39 41.39
C ASN A 569 -103.30 40.77 41.04
N TYR A 570 -103.28 39.84 40.07
CA TYR A 570 -104.13 38.63 39.98
C TYR A 570 -103.66 37.81 38.75
N LEU A 571 -103.54 36.48 38.74
CA LEU A 571 -103.70 35.42 39.76
C LEU A 571 -102.42 34.52 39.76
N ASP A 572 -101.97 33.80 40.81
CA ASP A 572 -102.64 32.82 41.71
C ASP A 572 -102.89 31.45 41.00
N ASN A 573 -102.87 30.27 41.66
CA ASN A 573 -102.91 29.95 43.09
C ASN A 573 -102.41 28.50 43.41
N ILE A 574 -102.32 28.15 44.70
CA ILE A 574 -102.28 26.80 45.33
C ILE A 574 -100.97 25.98 45.15
N GLY A 575 -100.34 25.43 46.20
CA GLY A 575 -100.61 25.57 47.65
C GLY A 575 -99.80 24.61 48.54
N GLU A 576 -99.73 24.94 49.84
CA GLU A 576 -99.70 24.11 51.09
C GLU A 576 -99.13 22.65 51.09
N HIS A 577 -98.48 22.11 52.15
CA HIS A 577 -98.40 22.51 53.58
C HIS A 577 -97.23 21.81 54.35
N LYS A 578 -96.62 22.54 55.32
CA LYS A 578 -96.19 22.13 56.70
C LYS A 578 -95.41 20.81 57.05
N VAL A 579 -94.32 21.03 57.84
CA VAL A 579 -94.01 20.44 59.19
C VAL A 579 -92.99 19.27 59.41
N HIS A 580 -91.92 19.62 60.15
CA HIS A 580 -91.05 18.91 61.13
C HIS A 580 -90.63 17.40 61.06
N ALA A 581 -89.33 17.19 60.77
CA ALA A 581 -88.23 16.80 61.72
C ALA A 581 -87.99 15.37 62.28
N SER A 582 -86.67 15.11 62.47
CA SER A 582 -85.98 14.21 63.43
C SER A 582 -85.52 12.79 63.01
N CYS A 583 -84.44 12.31 63.65
CA CYS A 583 -83.45 11.34 63.11
C CYS A 583 -83.38 9.99 63.86
N SER A 584 -82.80 8.93 63.25
CA SER A 584 -81.97 7.81 63.83
C SER A 584 -81.96 6.55 62.92
N LEU A 585 -81.01 5.59 62.92
CA LEU A 585 -79.61 5.42 63.41
C LEU A 585 -78.92 4.17 62.77
N ARG A 586 -77.60 4.21 62.46
CA ARG A 586 -76.59 3.09 62.46
C ARG A 586 -76.73 1.90 61.44
N SER A 587 -75.70 1.07 61.11
CA SER A 587 -74.21 1.13 61.20
C SER A 587 -73.47 -0.08 60.54
N CYS A 588 -72.21 0.11 60.07
CA CYS A 588 -71.09 -0.90 59.92
C CYS A 588 -71.21 -2.05 58.86
N SER A 589 -70.15 -2.69 58.31
CA SER A 589 -68.67 -2.46 58.30
C SER A 589 -67.88 -3.38 57.32
N SER A 590 -66.65 -2.97 56.92
CA SER A 590 -65.45 -3.78 56.52
C SER A 590 -65.40 -4.66 55.24
N GLY A 591 -64.20 -4.76 54.61
CA GLY A 591 -63.82 -5.74 53.56
C GLY A 591 -62.47 -5.40 52.87
N TYR A 592 -61.68 -6.40 52.43
CA TYR A 592 -60.34 -6.23 51.79
C TYR A 592 -59.97 -7.45 50.88
N SER A 593 -58.90 -7.32 50.09
CA SER A 593 -58.12 -8.36 49.35
C SER A 593 -58.69 -9.14 48.15
N ASP A 594 -57.90 -9.10 47.06
CA ASP A 594 -57.35 -10.20 46.24
C ASP A 594 -58.15 -11.02 45.18
N ALA A 595 -57.66 -10.84 43.93
CA ALA A 595 -57.13 -11.87 43.01
C ALA A 595 -58.03 -12.79 42.13
N SER A 596 -57.50 -13.02 40.92
CA SER A 596 -57.83 -14.09 39.94
C SER A 596 -59.17 -14.00 39.18
N GLY A 597 -59.27 -14.70 38.03
CA GLY A 597 -60.51 -14.88 37.26
C GLY A 597 -60.39 -14.57 35.76
N GLU A 598 -60.33 -15.61 34.92
CA GLU A 598 -60.22 -15.53 33.46
C GLU A 598 -61.48 -15.02 32.74
N SER A 599 -61.33 -14.42 31.55
CA SER A 599 -61.91 -14.94 30.29
C SER A 599 -61.60 -14.04 29.07
N ALA A 600 -61.79 -14.59 27.86
CA ALA A 600 -61.49 -14.00 26.54
C ALA A 600 -62.43 -14.66 25.48
N PRO A 601 -62.30 -14.48 24.14
CA PRO A 601 -61.50 -13.53 23.35
C PRO A 601 -62.43 -12.74 22.35
N PRO A 602 -62.00 -12.34 21.13
CA PRO A 602 -61.90 -13.29 19.99
C PRO A 602 -60.54 -13.26 19.27
N VAL A 603 -60.35 -14.17 18.30
CA VAL A 603 -59.05 -14.49 17.67
C VAL A 603 -59.19 -14.61 16.16
N GLU A 604 -58.33 -13.95 15.37
CA GLU A 604 -57.76 -14.51 14.13
C GLU A 604 -56.63 -13.64 13.52
N ARG A 605 -55.49 -14.18 13.03
CA ARG A 605 -54.83 -15.50 13.22
C ARG A 605 -53.33 -15.40 12.85
N ARG A 606 -52.45 -16.04 13.66
CA ARG A 606 -51.24 -16.87 13.33
C ARG A 606 -50.24 -16.40 12.23
N ARG A 607 -48.90 -16.60 12.32
CA ARG A 607 -47.92 -17.22 13.27
C ARG A 607 -46.51 -16.66 12.88
N LYS A 608 -45.57 -16.28 13.77
CA LYS A 608 -44.72 -17.03 14.75
C LYS A 608 -43.70 -18.01 14.10
N PRO A 609 -42.56 -18.36 14.77
CA PRO A 609 -41.56 -17.60 15.58
C PRO A 609 -40.09 -17.89 15.09
N ALA A 610 -38.97 -17.21 15.42
CA ALA A 610 -38.32 -16.69 16.66
C ALA A 610 -37.51 -17.72 17.50
N TRP A 611 -36.51 -17.21 18.27
CA TRP A 611 -35.57 -17.86 19.24
C TRP A 611 -34.13 -18.11 18.70
N ASP A 612 -33.01 -17.86 19.43
CA ASP A 612 -32.86 -17.21 20.75
C ASP A 612 -31.45 -16.59 21.06
N ARG A 613 -31.35 -16.01 22.26
CA ARG A 613 -30.21 -15.45 23.05
C ARG A 613 -29.02 -16.42 23.32
N TRP A 614 -27.84 -16.09 23.87
CA TRP A 614 -27.17 -14.85 24.37
C TRP A 614 -25.62 -15.07 24.51
N GLU A 615 -24.83 -14.01 24.28
CA GLU A 615 -23.52 -13.58 24.90
C GLU A 615 -22.27 -14.52 25.12
N PRO A 616 -21.03 -13.97 25.30
CA PRO A 616 -19.71 -14.66 25.18
C PRO A 616 -18.86 -14.64 26.50
N PRO A 617 -17.52 -14.88 26.57
CA PRO A 617 -16.51 -15.47 25.63
C PRO A 617 -15.98 -16.82 26.22
N PRO A 618 -14.68 -17.20 26.51
CA PRO A 618 -13.28 -16.70 26.26
C PRO A 618 -12.41 -17.65 25.35
N PRO A 619 -11.09 -17.40 25.11
CA PRO A 619 -10.22 -18.22 24.25
C PRO A 619 -9.12 -19.05 24.99
N ASP A 620 -8.53 -20.06 24.32
CA ASP A 620 -7.07 -20.21 24.04
C ASP A 620 -6.65 -21.61 23.50
N VAL A 621 -5.36 -21.74 23.11
CA VAL A 621 -4.51 -22.96 23.00
C VAL A 621 -4.45 -23.76 21.66
N THR A 622 -3.41 -23.43 20.86
CA THR A 622 -2.60 -24.27 19.92
C THR A 622 -3.21 -25.09 18.78
N LEU A 623 -2.53 -25.04 17.62
CA LEU A 623 -1.73 -26.19 17.14
C LEU A 623 -0.52 -25.70 16.30
N THR A 624 0.59 -26.43 16.37
CA THR A 624 1.85 -26.12 15.66
C THR A 624 1.98 -26.89 14.35
N LEU A 625 2.80 -26.37 13.41
CA LEU A 625 3.24 -27.13 12.24
C LEU A 625 4.74 -26.92 12.00
N HIS A 626 5.53 -27.98 12.07
CA HIS A 626 6.93 -27.99 11.64
C HIS A 626 7.03 -27.94 10.11
N ARG A 627 8.09 -27.30 9.59
CA ARG A 627 8.64 -27.66 8.28
C ARG A 627 10.16 -27.41 8.24
N GLU A 628 10.92 -28.47 8.36
CA GLU A 628 12.31 -28.52 7.90
C GLU A 628 12.36 -29.28 6.55
N SER A 629 13.22 -28.83 5.64
CA SER A 629 13.74 -29.64 4.53
C SER A 629 14.91 -28.90 3.89
N ALA A 630 16.13 -29.41 4.08
CA ALA A 630 17.32 -28.90 3.41
C ALA A 630 17.52 -29.56 2.03
N VAL A 631 18.16 -28.81 1.12
CA VAL A 631 18.92 -29.27 -0.05
C VAL A 631 20.16 -28.39 -0.13
#